data_AF-A0A2M8DD03-F1
#
_entry.id   AF-A0A2M8DD03-F1
#
_cell.length_a   1.000
_cell.length_b   1.000
_cell.length_c   1.000
_cell.angle_alpha   90.00
_cell.angle_beta   90.00
_cell.angle_gamma   90.00
#
_symmetry.space_group_name_H-M   'P 1'
#
loop_
_entity.id
_entity.type
_entity.pdbx_description
1 polymer ?
#
loop_
_entity_poly.entity_id
_entity_poly.type
_entity_poly.pdbx_seq_one_letter_code
_entity_poly.pdbx_strand_id
1 'polypeptide(L)'
;MRELYRYQNHSGLIRNLVILKDFLIRTYPCCVPTGIMVRKQCIDELGKFDEDFNYIGDLEFCIRMSTKYDFYYVNQKLSAWRYTESSETVNILHTQTISPVYFYRLIDKFYYKLNVARFFPKKDREKIIMDAYIFASKRAMLNSLVALKFFDIKLLLFTIKTVYKSDPFVINRIKLPFSLFKEFIIALYNLVKL
;
A
#
# COMPACT_ATOMS: atom_id res chain seq x y z
N MET A 1 10.18 13.60 13.90
CA MET A 1 11.28 12.79 13.33
C MET A 1 10.73 12.21 12.03
N ARG A 2 11.33 12.51 10.87
CA ARG A 2 10.81 12.04 9.57
C ARG A 2 10.86 10.52 9.57
N GLU A 3 9.72 9.83 9.39
CA GLU A 3 9.77 8.41 9.06
C GLU A 3 10.57 8.29 7.76
N LEU A 4 11.80 7.83 7.88
CA LEU A 4 12.63 7.50 6.74
C LEU A 4 11.96 6.31 6.07
N TYR A 5 11.72 6.42 4.76
CA TYR A 5 11.34 5.25 3.97
C TYR A 5 12.35 4.13 4.22
N ARG A 6 11.94 2.87 4.10
CA ARG A 6 12.78 1.71 4.46
C ARG A 6 14.16 1.75 3.80
N TYR A 7 14.21 2.27 2.58
CA TYR A 7 15.43 2.36 1.77
C TYR A 7 16.17 3.69 1.89
N GLN A 8 15.67 4.65 2.68
CA GLN A 8 16.26 5.97 2.90
C GLN A 8 17.45 5.96 3.87
N ASN A 9 18.37 5.00 3.67
CA ASN A 9 19.62 4.87 4.43
C ASN A 9 20.83 5.20 3.55
N HIS A 10 20.86 4.72 2.31
CA HIS A 10 21.92 4.96 1.33
C HIS A 10 21.37 4.81 -0.08
N SER A 11 22.02 5.43 -1.08
CA SER A 11 21.69 5.16 -2.49
C SER A 11 22.13 3.74 -2.85
N GLY A 12 21.31 3.02 -3.60
CA GLY A 12 21.65 1.63 -3.93
C GLY A 12 20.61 0.89 -4.75
N LEU A 13 21.07 -0.23 -5.30
CA LEU A 13 20.23 -1.18 -6.02
C LEU A 13 19.41 -2.00 -5.02
N ILE A 14 18.12 -2.10 -5.29
CA ILE A 14 17.15 -2.93 -4.58
C ILE A 14 16.67 -3.98 -5.55
N ARG A 15 16.94 -5.25 -5.21
CA ARG A 15 16.53 -6.37 -6.06
C ARG A 15 15.02 -6.45 -6.20
N ASN A 16 14.56 -6.77 -7.39
CA ASN A 16 13.17 -6.84 -7.80
C ASN A 16 12.29 -7.66 -6.82
N LEU A 17 12.72 -8.84 -6.38
CA LEU A 17 11.94 -9.69 -5.46
C LEU A 17 11.86 -9.11 -4.04
N VAL A 18 12.90 -8.39 -3.62
CA VAL A 18 12.91 -7.73 -2.30
C VAL A 18 11.90 -6.59 -2.31
N ILE A 19 11.92 -5.76 -3.36
CA ILE A 19 10.99 -4.64 -3.47
C ILE A 19 9.56 -5.08 -3.78
N LEU A 20 9.37 -6.15 -4.56
CA LEU A 20 8.07 -6.77 -4.82
C LEU A 20 7.41 -7.21 -3.53
N LYS A 21 8.14 -7.94 -2.67
CA LYS A 21 7.64 -8.34 -1.35
C LYS A 21 7.20 -7.13 -0.54
N ASP A 22 7.98 -6.07 -0.56
CA ASP A 22 7.68 -4.88 0.21
C ASP A 22 6.47 -4.10 -0.33
N PHE A 23 6.31 -3.95 -1.65
CA PHE A 23 5.10 -3.36 -2.22
C PHE A 23 3.83 -4.16 -1.93
N LEU A 24 3.94 -5.49 -1.80
CA LEU A 24 2.80 -6.35 -1.50
C LEU A 24 2.32 -6.25 -0.04
N ILE A 25 3.22 -5.90 0.90
CA ILE A 25 2.93 -5.92 2.35
C ILE A 25 3.03 -4.54 3.02
N ARG A 26 3.41 -3.49 2.29
CA ARG A 26 3.58 -2.11 2.77
C ARG A 26 3.17 -1.11 1.70
N THR A 27 2.79 0.09 2.14
CA THR A 27 2.69 1.26 1.25
C THR A 27 4.07 1.79 0.94
N TYR A 28 4.36 2.02 -0.35
CA TYR A 28 5.50 2.78 -0.88
C TYR A 28 6.78 2.71 -0.04
N PRO A 29 7.54 1.61 -0.11
CA PRO A 29 8.68 1.39 0.75
C PRO A 29 9.89 2.28 0.45
N CYS A 30 9.92 3.01 -0.68
CA CYS A 30 11.08 3.78 -1.15
C CYS A 30 10.87 5.30 -1.18
N CYS A 31 9.73 5.77 -1.69
CA CYS A 31 9.45 7.20 -1.88
C CYS A 31 7.96 7.42 -2.18
N VAL A 32 7.51 8.68 -2.11
CA VAL A 32 6.23 9.08 -2.70
C VAL A 32 6.19 8.73 -4.20
N PRO A 33 5.03 8.38 -4.77
CA PRO A 33 4.91 7.90 -6.15
C PRO A 33 5.52 8.86 -7.19
N THR A 34 5.42 10.16 -6.94
CA THR A 34 5.93 11.23 -7.80
C THR A 34 7.45 11.27 -7.92
N GLY A 35 8.19 10.51 -7.10
CA GLY A 35 9.65 10.42 -7.16
C GLY A 35 10.20 9.25 -8.01
N ILE A 36 9.34 8.47 -8.66
CA ILE A 36 9.76 7.28 -9.40
C ILE A 36 9.98 7.64 -10.87
N MET A 37 11.22 7.50 -11.35
CA MET A 37 11.56 7.61 -12.77
C MET A 37 11.63 6.21 -13.38
N VAL A 38 11.02 6.07 -14.56
CA VAL A 38 10.90 4.79 -15.27
C VAL A 38 11.42 4.96 -16.69
N ARG A 39 12.21 3.99 -17.18
CA ARG A 39 12.64 3.99 -18.60
C ARG A 39 11.43 3.71 -19.48
N LYS A 40 11.32 4.39 -20.63
CA LYS A 40 10.21 4.20 -21.59
C LYS A 40 9.99 2.72 -21.93
N GLN A 41 11.07 1.96 -22.14
CA GLN A 41 10.99 0.53 -22.47
C GLN A 41 10.19 -0.29 -21.44
N CYS A 42 10.24 0.08 -20.15
CA CYS A 42 9.51 -0.63 -19.11
C CYS A 42 8.00 -0.41 -19.25
N ILE A 43 7.59 0.79 -19.69
CA ILE A 43 6.18 1.11 -19.97
C ILE A 43 5.72 0.37 -21.24
N ASP A 44 6.56 0.34 -22.27
CA ASP A 44 6.26 -0.37 -23.52
C ASP A 44 6.08 -1.88 -23.26
N GLU A 45 6.88 -2.47 -22.37
CA GLU A 45 6.84 -3.91 -22.07
C GLU A 45 5.74 -4.30 -21.06
N LEU A 46 5.47 -3.46 -20.06
CA LEU A 46 4.48 -3.75 -19.01
C LEU A 46 3.08 -3.23 -19.33
N GLY A 47 2.97 -2.33 -20.30
CA GLY A 47 1.76 -1.56 -20.57
C GLY A 47 1.58 -0.37 -19.63
N LYS A 48 0.54 0.43 -19.90
CA LYS A 48 0.18 1.63 -19.12
C LYS A 48 -0.41 1.28 -17.75
N PHE A 49 -0.86 2.29 -17.00
CA PHE A 49 -1.63 2.10 -15.78
C PHE A 49 -2.91 1.31 -16.03
N ASP A 50 -3.30 0.50 -15.05
CA ASP A 50 -4.57 -0.21 -15.08
C ASP A 50 -5.67 0.72 -14.53
N GLU A 51 -6.60 1.11 -15.40
CA GLU A 51 -7.69 2.05 -15.10
C GLU A 51 -8.71 1.48 -14.09
N ASP A 52 -8.67 0.16 -13.82
CA ASP A 52 -9.44 -0.44 -12.73
C ASP A 52 -8.95 0.01 -11.32
N PHE A 53 -7.76 0.60 -11.25
CA PHE A 53 -7.06 0.97 -10.02
C PHE A 53 -6.83 2.48 -9.88
N ASN A 54 -7.75 3.34 -10.33
CA ASN A 54 -7.59 4.80 -10.36
C ASN A 54 -6.93 5.46 -9.11
N TYR A 55 -7.26 5.02 -7.89
CA TYR A 55 -6.66 5.59 -6.66
C TYR A 55 -5.27 5.02 -6.31
N ILE A 56 -4.96 3.77 -6.70
CA ILE A 56 -3.71 3.06 -6.36
C ILE A 56 -2.97 2.55 -7.61
N GLY A 57 -3.19 3.18 -8.76
CA GLY A 57 -2.69 2.71 -10.06
C GLY A 57 -1.18 2.79 -10.15
N ASP A 58 -0.61 3.80 -9.50
CA ASP A 58 0.82 3.94 -9.25
C ASP A 58 1.39 2.76 -8.45
N LEU A 59 0.73 2.33 -7.37
CA LEU A 59 1.15 1.19 -6.56
C LEU A 59 1.06 -0.11 -7.36
N GLU A 60 -0.06 -0.29 -8.06
CA GLU A 60 -0.28 -1.43 -8.96
C GLU A 60 0.82 -1.53 -10.02
N PHE A 61 1.14 -0.41 -10.67
CA PHE A 61 2.20 -0.37 -11.67
C PHE A 61 3.57 -0.66 -11.07
N CYS A 62 3.87 -0.14 -9.88
CA CYS A 62 5.10 -0.46 -9.15
C CYS A 62 5.22 -1.94 -8.82
N ILE A 63 4.13 -2.61 -8.41
CA ILE A 63 4.13 -4.05 -8.18
C ILE A 63 4.43 -4.78 -9.50
N ARG A 64 3.78 -4.44 -10.61
CA ARG A 64 4.10 -5.02 -11.93
C ARG A 64 5.57 -4.83 -12.30
N MET A 65 6.10 -3.61 -12.15
CA MET A 65 7.52 -3.33 -12.41
C MET A 65 8.45 -4.21 -11.59
N SER A 66 8.16 -4.37 -10.29
CA SER A 66 8.98 -5.18 -9.38
C SER A 66 8.95 -6.69 -9.68
N THR A 67 8.05 -7.17 -10.55
CA THR A 67 8.11 -8.56 -11.04
C THR A 67 9.23 -8.79 -12.04
N LYS A 68 9.74 -7.72 -12.71
CA LYS A 68 10.73 -7.83 -13.80
C LYS A 68 12.02 -7.04 -13.56
N TYR A 69 11.94 -5.88 -12.92
CA TYR A 69 13.06 -4.95 -12.85
C TYR A 69 13.49 -4.65 -11.42
N ASP A 70 14.80 -4.50 -11.24
CA ASP A 70 15.39 -3.95 -10.04
C ASP A 70 15.10 -2.45 -9.95
N PHE A 71 15.08 -1.93 -8.72
CA PHE A 71 14.89 -0.52 -8.44
C PHE A 71 16.22 0.07 -7.97
N TYR A 72 16.53 1.31 -8.34
CA TYR A 72 17.66 2.03 -7.75
C TYR A 72 17.12 3.18 -6.92
N TYR A 73 17.42 3.16 -5.62
CA TYR A 73 17.05 4.24 -4.72
C TYR A 73 18.15 5.30 -4.68
N VAL A 74 17.75 6.57 -4.77
CA VAL A 74 18.66 7.71 -4.62
C VAL A 74 18.36 8.37 -3.29
N ASN A 75 19.30 8.31 -2.33
CA ASN A 75 19.14 8.90 -1.00
C ASN A 75 19.37 10.41 -1.02
N GLN A 76 18.58 11.12 -1.83
CA GLN A 76 18.58 12.57 -1.94
C GLN A 76 17.13 13.07 -1.97
N LYS A 77 16.89 14.25 -1.40
CA LYS A 77 15.57 14.89 -1.44
C LYS A 77 15.39 15.57 -2.80
N LEU A 78 14.85 14.84 -3.77
CA LEU A 78 14.71 15.31 -5.16
C LEU A 78 13.28 15.72 -5.52
N SER A 79 12.29 15.38 -4.68
CA SER A 79 10.90 15.75 -4.89
C SER A 79 10.28 16.25 -3.59
N ALA A 80 9.28 17.12 -3.74
CA ALA A 80 8.41 17.55 -2.67
C ALA A 80 6.97 17.27 -3.09
N TRP A 81 6.17 16.77 -2.16
CA TRP A 81 4.74 16.59 -2.38
C TRP A 81 4.01 17.82 -1.85
N ARG A 82 3.27 18.48 -2.74
CA ARG A 82 2.39 19.59 -2.36
C ARG A 82 1.01 19.04 -2.02
N TYR A 83 0.56 19.34 -0.82
CA TYR A 83 -0.82 19.11 -0.39
C TYR A 83 -1.66 20.34 -0.74
N THR A 84 -2.76 20.16 -1.45
CA THR A 84 -3.76 21.19 -1.72
C THR A 84 -5.16 20.62 -1.50
N GLU A 85 -6.12 21.46 -1.17
CA GLU A 85 -7.51 21.03 -0.96
C GLU A 85 -8.12 20.34 -2.20
N SER A 86 -7.66 20.74 -3.40
CA SER A 86 -8.08 20.16 -4.67
C SER A 86 -7.30 18.90 -5.08
N SER A 87 -6.40 18.39 -4.25
CA SER A 87 -5.64 17.18 -4.59
C SER A 87 -6.58 15.98 -4.63
N GLU A 88 -6.44 15.09 -5.61
CA GLU A 88 -7.23 13.85 -5.68
C GLU A 88 -7.10 13.02 -4.40
N THR A 89 -5.91 12.99 -3.78
CA THR A 89 -5.74 12.34 -2.48
C THR A 89 -6.64 12.96 -1.40
N VAL A 90 -6.88 14.26 -1.43
CA VAL A 90 -7.76 14.97 -0.49
C VAL A 90 -9.21 14.72 -0.84
N ASN A 91 -9.60 14.88 -2.10
CA ASN A 91 -10.96 14.58 -2.53
C ASN A 91 -11.32 13.12 -2.25
N ILE A 92 -10.47 12.16 -2.60
CA ILE A 92 -10.70 10.75 -2.33
C ILE A 92 -10.57 10.40 -0.83
N LEU A 93 -9.85 11.16 0.00
CA LEU A 93 -9.86 10.91 1.45
C LEU A 93 -11.03 11.58 2.18
N HIS A 94 -11.54 12.72 1.68
CA HIS A 94 -12.54 13.56 2.35
C HIS A 94 -13.94 13.51 1.71
N THR A 95 -14.08 13.16 0.43
CA THR A 95 -15.36 13.19 -0.32
C THR A 95 -15.79 11.85 -0.89
N GLN A 96 -14.87 10.93 -1.18
CA GLN A 96 -15.19 9.59 -1.67
C GLN A 96 -14.48 8.54 -0.84
N THR A 97 -15.14 7.89 0.11
CA THR A 97 -14.47 6.85 0.88
C THR A 97 -13.82 5.83 -0.04
N ILE A 98 -12.49 5.74 0.02
CA ILE A 98 -11.73 4.74 -0.73
C ILE A 98 -12.37 3.40 -0.41
N SER A 99 -12.97 2.77 -1.42
CA SER A 99 -13.63 1.49 -1.22
C SER A 99 -12.63 0.55 -0.54
N PRO A 100 -12.96 -0.02 0.62
CA PRO A 100 -12.06 -0.92 1.35
C PRO A 100 -11.63 -2.12 0.50
N VAL A 101 -12.34 -2.36 -0.60
CA VAL A 101 -12.13 -3.42 -1.59
C VAL A 101 -10.89 -3.19 -2.48
N TYR A 102 -10.39 -1.95 -2.65
CA TYR A 102 -9.30 -1.67 -3.60
C TYR A 102 -8.02 -2.48 -3.35
N PHE A 103 -7.57 -2.53 -2.09
CA PHE A 103 -6.36 -3.30 -1.73
C PHE A 103 -6.58 -4.82 -1.82
N TYR A 104 -7.82 -5.30 -1.60
CA TYR A 104 -8.13 -6.72 -1.82
C TYR A 104 -8.14 -7.08 -3.30
N ARG A 105 -8.70 -6.24 -4.19
CA ARG A 105 -8.62 -6.43 -5.65
C ARG A 105 -7.18 -6.48 -6.14
N LEU A 106 -6.31 -5.66 -5.54
CA LEU A 106 -4.87 -5.65 -5.84
C LEU A 106 -4.24 -7.01 -5.49
N ILE A 107 -4.49 -7.50 -4.28
CA ILE A 107 -4.04 -8.82 -3.80
C ILE A 107 -4.58 -9.92 -4.72
N ASP A 108 -5.86 -9.89 -5.05
CA ASP A 108 -6.50 -10.89 -5.92
C ASP A 108 -5.86 -10.92 -7.30
N LYS A 109 -5.59 -9.74 -7.88
CA LYS A 109 -4.88 -9.61 -9.16
C LYS A 109 -3.49 -10.24 -9.09
N PHE A 110 -2.67 -9.87 -8.11
CA PHE A 110 -1.28 -10.30 -8.10
C PHE A 110 -1.10 -11.75 -7.65
N TYR A 111 -1.78 -12.18 -6.58
CA TYR A 111 -1.58 -13.52 -6.05
C TYR A 111 -2.34 -14.60 -6.81
N TYR A 112 -3.58 -14.34 -7.24
CA TYR A 112 -4.39 -15.37 -7.88
C TYR A 112 -4.33 -15.30 -9.40
N LYS A 113 -4.47 -14.11 -10.00
CA LYS A 113 -4.44 -14.00 -11.47
C LYS A 113 -3.03 -14.08 -12.05
N LEU A 114 -2.08 -13.34 -11.46
CA LEU A 114 -0.70 -13.26 -11.95
C LEU A 114 0.25 -14.25 -11.27
N ASN A 115 -0.20 -14.93 -10.22
CA ASN A 115 0.57 -15.92 -9.46
C ASN A 115 1.95 -15.41 -9.03
N VAL A 116 2.04 -14.16 -8.54
CA VAL A 116 3.34 -13.58 -8.12
C VAL A 116 3.97 -14.35 -6.95
N ALA A 117 3.18 -15.11 -6.19
CA ALA A 117 3.69 -15.98 -5.12
C ALA A 117 4.77 -16.96 -5.63
N ARG A 118 4.71 -17.35 -6.91
CA ARG A 118 5.69 -18.28 -7.50
C ARG A 118 7.13 -17.77 -7.45
N PHE A 119 7.32 -16.45 -7.44
CA PHE A 119 8.64 -15.83 -7.36
C PHE A 119 9.31 -15.98 -5.99
N PHE A 120 8.54 -16.33 -4.95
CA PHE A 120 9.07 -16.50 -3.60
C PHE A 120 9.30 -17.98 -3.25
N PRO A 121 10.24 -18.29 -2.33
CA PRO A 121 10.45 -19.63 -1.81
C PRO A 121 9.15 -20.23 -1.27
N LYS A 122 8.88 -21.51 -1.54
CA LYS A 122 7.60 -22.17 -1.19
C LYS A 122 7.22 -21.98 0.29
N LYS A 123 8.22 -22.06 1.19
CA LYS A 123 8.06 -21.88 2.64
C LYS A 123 7.59 -20.48 3.06
N ASP A 124 7.82 -19.45 2.23
CA ASP A 124 7.51 -18.06 2.57
C ASP A 124 6.19 -17.57 1.94
N ARG A 125 5.65 -18.30 0.95
CA ARG A 125 4.51 -17.84 0.13
C ARG A 125 3.26 -17.54 0.95
N GLU A 126 2.85 -18.50 1.77
CA GLU A 126 1.64 -18.36 2.60
C GLU A 126 1.76 -17.19 3.56
N LYS A 127 2.94 -17.05 4.19
CA LYS A 127 3.21 -15.94 5.09
C LYS A 127 3.14 -14.60 4.38
N ILE A 128 3.71 -14.49 3.18
CA ILE A 128 3.69 -13.25 2.38
C ILE A 128 2.25 -12.90 1.96
N ILE A 129 1.45 -13.89 1.56
CA ILE A 129 0.02 -13.69 1.24
C ILE A 129 -0.74 -13.21 2.48
N MET A 130 -0.59 -13.88 3.62
CA MET A 130 -1.21 -13.47 4.89
C MET A 130 -0.80 -12.04 5.28
N ASP A 131 0.48 -11.70 5.16
CA ASP A 131 1.03 -10.38 5.47
C ASP A 131 0.51 -9.31 4.48
N ALA A 132 0.17 -9.68 3.24
CA ALA A 132 -0.48 -8.78 2.29
C ALA A 132 -1.96 -8.54 2.65
N TYR A 133 -2.71 -9.59 3.01
CA TYR A 133 -4.10 -9.45 3.45
C TYR A 133 -4.22 -8.59 4.71
N ILE A 134 -3.36 -8.80 5.72
CA ILE A 134 -3.39 -7.94 6.91
C ILE A 134 -3.03 -6.49 6.56
N PHE A 135 -2.15 -6.27 5.58
CA PHE A 135 -1.85 -4.93 5.09
C PHE A 135 -3.08 -4.28 4.45
N ALA A 136 -3.80 -4.98 3.56
CA ALA A 136 -5.05 -4.49 2.99
C ALA A 136 -6.11 -4.18 4.06
N SER A 137 -6.28 -5.09 5.01
CA SER A 137 -7.19 -4.93 6.16
C SER A 137 -6.87 -3.69 6.99
N LYS A 138 -5.58 -3.42 7.25
CA LYS A 138 -5.14 -2.20 7.96
C LYS A 138 -5.46 -0.95 7.15
N ARG A 139 -5.16 -0.92 5.85
CA ARG A 139 -5.42 0.26 5.01
C ARG A 139 -6.91 0.56 4.89
N ALA A 140 -7.73 -0.47 4.68
CA ALA A 140 -9.18 -0.35 4.69
C ALA A 140 -9.68 0.28 6.01
N MET A 141 -9.24 -0.24 7.15
CA MET A 141 -9.63 0.28 8.46
C MET A 141 -9.14 1.72 8.69
N LEU A 142 -7.86 2.02 8.43
CA LEU A 142 -7.31 3.37 8.60
C LEU A 142 -8.05 4.40 7.73
N ASN A 143 -8.38 4.04 6.48
CA ASN A 143 -9.18 4.91 5.62
C ASN A 143 -10.59 5.11 6.16
N SER A 144 -11.21 4.06 6.74
CA SER A 144 -12.54 4.19 7.36
C SER A 144 -12.52 4.96 8.68
N LEU A 145 -11.40 5.04 9.40
CA LEU A 145 -11.30 5.88 10.59
C LEU A 145 -11.41 7.37 10.24
N VAL A 146 -11.08 7.77 9.00
CA VAL A 146 -11.39 9.13 8.51
C VAL A 146 -12.90 9.38 8.50
N ALA A 147 -13.72 8.34 8.26
CA ALA A 147 -15.18 8.45 8.32
C ALA A 147 -15.72 8.77 9.72
N LEU A 148 -14.97 8.46 10.80
CA LEU A 148 -15.35 8.87 12.15
C LEU A 148 -15.37 10.40 12.29
N LYS A 149 -14.54 11.12 11.53
CA LYS A 149 -14.57 12.59 11.48
C LYS A 149 -15.90 13.12 10.94
N PHE A 150 -16.57 12.33 10.10
CA PHE A 150 -17.86 12.65 9.49
C PHE A 150 -19.03 11.91 10.16
N PHE A 151 -18.80 11.20 11.27
CA PHE A 151 -19.80 10.38 11.99
C PHE A 151 -20.53 9.35 11.12
N ASP A 152 -19.90 8.87 10.03
CA ASP A 152 -20.51 7.85 9.16
C ASP A 152 -20.26 6.44 9.70
N ILE A 153 -21.12 6.03 10.65
CA ILE A 153 -21.07 4.71 11.27
C ILE A 153 -21.37 3.60 10.25
N LYS A 154 -22.22 3.86 9.24
CA LYS A 154 -22.60 2.85 8.24
C LYS A 154 -21.38 2.41 7.45
N LEU A 155 -20.51 3.36 7.11
CA LEU A 155 -19.28 3.12 6.38
C LEU A 155 -18.24 2.35 7.20
N LEU A 156 -18.13 2.65 8.50
CA LEU A 156 -17.29 1.87 9.41
C LEU A 156 -17.76 0.41 9.49
N LEU A 157 -19.07 0.19 9.68
CA LEU A 157 -19.65 -1.15 9.72
C LEU A 157 -19.48 -1.89 8.39
N PHE A 158 -19.66 -1.19 7.27
CA PHE A 158 -19.41 -1.72 5.93
C PHE A 158 -17.95 -2.15 5.75
N THR A 159 -17.01 -1.33 6.25
CA THR A 159 -15.57 -1.65 6.20
C THR A 159 -15.25 -2.87 7.05
N ILE A 160 -15.74 -2.94 8.29
CA ILE A 160 -15.57 -4.10 9.16
C ILE A 160 -16.11 -5.36 8.45
N LYS A 161 -17.34 -5.30 7.93
CA LYS A 161 -17.96 -6.42 7.20
C LYS A 161 -17.13 -6.85 5.99
N THR A 162 -16.59 -5.88 5.24
CA THR A 162 -15.72 -6.14 4.10
C THR A 162 -14.43 -6.83 4.52
N VAL A 163 -13.74 -6.32 5.54
CA VAL A 163 -12.50 -6.90 6.06
C VAL A 163 -12.71 -8.36 6.49
N TYR A 164 -13.76 -8.65 7.25
CA TYR A 164 -14.04 -10.01 7.72
C TYR A 164 -14.46 -10.97 6.61
N LYS A 165 -15.07 -10.45 5.54
CA LYS A 165 -15.46 -11.22 4.34
C LYS A 165 -14.27 -11.48 3.40
N SER A 166 -13.39 -10.48 3.23
CA SER A 166 -12.32 -10.51 2.22
C SER A 166 -11.00 -11.06 2.73
N ASP A 167 -10.69 -10.94 4.03
CA ASP A 167 -9.47 -11.52 4.62
C ASP A 167 -9.74 -12.98 5.05
N PRO A 168 -9.18 -13.99 4.35
CA PRO A 168 -9.44 -15.39 4.66
C PRO A 168 -8.69 -15.88 5.91
N PHE A 169 -7.72 -15.10 6.43
CA PHE A 169 -6.87 -15.54 7.53
C PHE A 169 -7.46 -15.16 8.88
N VAL A 170 -7.96 -16.15 9.63
CA VAL A 170 -8.53 -15.93 10.98
C VAL A 170 -7.52 -15.26 11.92
N ILE A 171 -6.23 -15.61 11.81
CA ILE A 171 -5.17 -15.00 12.63
C ILE A 171 -5.03 -13.49 12.39
N ASN A 172 -5.37 -12.99 11.19
CA ASN A 172 -5.33 -11.56 10.91
C ASN A 172 -6.40 -10.80 11.69
N ARG A 173 -7.54 -11.42 12.00
CA ARG A 173 -8.60 -10.82 12.83
C ARG A 173 -8.13 -10.53 14.25
N ILE A 174 -7.23 -11.37 14.77
CA ILE A 174 -6.59 -11.17 16.08
C ILE A 174 -5.49 -10.11 15.98
N LYS A 175 -4.65 -10.16 14.94
CA LYS A 175 -3.51 -9.24 14.77
C LYS A 175 -3.92 -7.81 14.40
N LEU A 176 -5.05 -7.64 13.72
CA LEU A 176 -5.48 -6.36 13.17
C LEU A 176 -5.71 -5.28 14.25
N PRO A 177 -6.46 -5.53 15.33
CA PRO A 177 -6.61 -4.57 16.43
C PRO A 177 -5.27 -4.10 17.02
N PHE A 178 -4.36 -5.02 17.34
CA PHE A 178 -3.04 -4.66 17.87
C PHE A 178 -2.23 -3.81 16.90
N SER A 179 -2.31 -4.13 15.61
CA SER A 179 -1.62 -3.33 14.61
C SER A 179 -2.21 -1.94 14.45
N LEU A 180 -3.54 -1.80 14.46
CA LEU A 180 -4.19 -0.49 14.37
C LEU A 180 -3.89 0.36 15.60
N PHE A 181 -3.89 -0.25 16.78
CA PHE A 181 -3.50 0.41 18.03
C PHE A 181 -2.06 0.94 17.98
N LYS A 182 -1.13 0.14 17.42
CA LYS A 182 0.25 0.58 17.21
C LYS A 182 0.33 1.81 16.29
N GLU A 183 -0.36 1.78 15.15
CA GLU A 183 -0.41 2.92 14.22
C GLU A 183 -0.99 4.16 14.89
N PHE A 184 -2.04 3.99 15.71
CA PHE A 184 -2.65 5.07 16.47
C PHE A 184 -1.69 5.69 17.50
N ILE A 185 -0.94 4.87 18.25
CA ILE A 185 0.11 5.36 19.17
C ILE A 185 1.17 6.16 18.41
N ILE A 186 1.62 5.66 17.26
CA ILE A 186 2.63 6.36 16.43
C ILE A 186 2.07 7.70 15.96
N ALA A 187 0.82 7.74 15.49
CA ALA A 187 0.16 8.96 15.08
C ALA A 187 0.04 9.99 16.23
N LEU A 188 -0.38 9.56 17.42
CA LEU A 188 -0.44 10.41 18.62
C LEU A 188 0.93 10.94 19.03
N TYR A 189 1.95 10.08 19.03
CA TYR A 189 3.31 10.49 19.36
C TYR A 189 3.85 11.55 18.39
N ASN A 190 3.51 11.44 17.11
CA ASN A 190 3.90 12.41 16.09
C ASN A 190 3.14 13.75 16.22
N LEU A 191 1.90 13.73 16.71
CA LEU A 191 1.11 14.94 16.99
C LEU A 191 1.69 15.77 18.14
N VAL A 192 2.22 15.13 19.19
CA VAL A 192 2.81 15.81 20.37
C VAL A 192 4.19 16.42 20.07
N LYS A 193 4.82 16.05 18.95
CA LYS A 193 6.14 16.54 18.52
C LYS A 193 6.10 17.66 17.48
N LEU A 194 4.91 18.10 17.08
CA LEU A 194 4.68 19.30 16.25
C LEU A 194 4.46 20.50 17.15
#